data_AF-A0A2E8YQ54-F1
#
_entry.id   AF-A0A2E8YQ54-F1
#
_cell.length_a   1.000
_cell.length_b   1.000
_cell.length_c   1.000
_cell.angle_alpha   90.00
_cell.angle_beta   90.00
_cell.angle_gamma   90.00
#
_symmetry.space_group_name_H-M   'P 1'
#
loop_
_entity.id
_entity.type
_entity.pdbx_description
1 polymer ?
#
loop_
_entity_poly.entity_id
_entity_poly.type
_entity_poly.pdbx_seq_one_letter_code
_entity_poly.pdbx_strand_id
1 'polypeptide(L)'
;MKDFKFGVLFLLVTYLFSFPFENYVSAQSDVEKKNRVLMSHVQLSHAGAKGDVKKRMENMKAIGAEMKRIGVIVRGRNPFDGSIVAAASERIALNGRGAIRLFSKNSLERPSRASPKIWAEWEEFSRSMNAMVRAATVLAEAGRAGNEEAVKSGYRALGKTCSGCHRKFRERKKRYP
;
A
#
# COMPACT_ATOMS: atom_id res chain seq x y z
N MET A 1 -75.65 -0.31 23.87
CA MET A 1 -75.19 -1.25 24.91
C MET A 1 -73.68 -1.37 24.81
N LYS A 2 -72.98 -0.76 25.78
CA LYS A 2 -71.73 -1.15 26.44
C LYS A 2 -70.53 -1.65 25.59
N ASP A 3 -69.50 -0.79 25.58
CA ASP A 3 -68.09 -1.03 25.97
C ASP A 3 -67.32 -2.21 25.37
N PHE A 4 -66.17 -1.93 24.74
CA PHE A 4 -64.86 -2.48 25.18
C PHE A 4 -63.65 -1.88 24.44
N LYS A 5 -62.76 -1.29 25.25
CA LYS A 5 -61.27 -1.35 25.16
C LYS A 5 -60.52 -0.41 24.21
N PHE A 6 -60.49 0.86 24.61
CA PHE A 6 -59.27 1.68 24.66
C PHE A 6 -58.19 0.93 25.46
N GLY A 7 -57.26 0.23 24.80
CA GLY A 7 -56.24 -0.55 25.53
C GLY A 7 -54.97 -0.91 24.78
N VAL A 8 -54.76 -0.40 23.56
CA VAL A 8 -53.60 -0.77 22.73
C VAL A 8 -52.69 0.42 22.42
N LEU A 9 -53.17 1.66 22.61
CA LEU A 9 -52.38 2.86 22.26
C LEU A 9 -51.50 3.39 23.41
N PHE A 10 -51.59 2.82 24.62
CA PHE A 10 -50.81 3.27 25.78
C PHE A 10 -49.52 2.46 26.03
N LEU A 11 -49.26 1.41 25.25
CA LEU A 11 -48.12 0.50 25.46
C LEU A 11 -46.92 0.72 24.52
N LEU A 12 -46.98 1.67 23.58
CA LEU A 12 -45.86 1.96 22.68
C LEU A 12 -45.07 3.24 23.04
N VAL A 13 -45.60 4.10 23.93
CA VAL A 13 -44.91 5.35 24.33
C VAL A 13 -44.06 5.17 25.59
N THR A 14 -44.24 4.09 26.35
CA THR A 14 -43.40 3.79 27.53
C THR A 14 -42.15 2.95 27.21
N TYR A 15 -42.06 2.35 26.01
CA TYR A 15 -40.92 1.52 25.64
C TYR A 15 -39.68 2.31 25.17
N LEU A 16 -39.82 3.63 24.95
CA LEU A 16 -38.69 4.50 24.60
C LEU A 16 -38.07 5.23 25.82
N PHE A 17 -38.62 5.03 27.02
CA PHE A 17 -38.12 5.65 28.27
C PHE A 17 -37.57 4.65 29.29
N SER A 18 -37.35 3.38 28.90
CA SER A 18 -36.76 2.34 29.77
C SER A 18 -35.40 1.81 29.31
N PHE A 19 -34.75 2.45 28.34
CA PHE A 19 -33.34 2.21 28.08
C PHE A 19 -32.51 3.21 28.91
N PRO A 20 -31.73 2.75 29.90
CA PRO A 20 -30.92 3.64 30.73
C PRO A 20 -29.92 4.38 29.85
N PHE A 21 -29.88 5.70 30.00
CA PHE A 21 -28.93 6.63 29.32
C PHE A 21 -27.46 6.21 29.52
N GLU A 22 -27.17 5.46 30.59
CA GLU A 22 -25.90 4.77 30.86
C GLU A 22 -25.36 3.94 29.68
N ASN A 23 -26.26 3.32 28.89
CA ASN A 23 -25.86 2.44 27.78
C ASN A 23 -25.44 3.19 26.51
N TYR A 24 -25.71 4.49 26.41
CA TYR A 24 -25.31 5.30 25.26
C TYR A 24 -23.89 5.84 25.41
N VAL A 25 -23.51 6.26 26.62
CA VAL A 25 -22.15 6.73 26.94
C VAL A 25 -21.14 5.59 26.89
N SER A 26 -21.51 4.38 27.36
CA SER A 26 -20.63 3.20 27.26
C SER A 26 -20.39 2.80 25.80
N ALA A 27 -21.42 2.82 24.95
CA ALA A 27 -21.31 2.54 23.52
C ALA A 27 -20.44 3.57 22.77
N GLN A 28 -20.53 4.87 23.08
CA GLN A 28 -19.61 5.87 22.53
C GLN A 28 -18.18 5.67 23.01
N SER A 29 -17.98 5.31 24.29
CA SER A 29 -16.64 5.05 24.85
C SER A 29 -15.98 3.82 24.21
N ASP A 30 -16.76 2.79 23.88
CA ASP A 30 -16.27 1.59 23.20
C ASP A 30 -15.95 1.83 21.72
N VAL A 31 -16.68 2.72 21.05
CA VAL A 31 -16.35 3.17 19.69
C VAL A 31 -15.06 4.01 19.70
N GLU A 32 -14.89 4.93 20.65
CA GLU A 32 -13.63 5.67 20.83
C GLU A 32 -12.47 4.77 21.23
N LYS A 33 -12.69 3.76 22.09
CA LYS A 33 -11.66 2.80 22.52
C LYS A 33 -11.28 1.84 21.40
N LYS A 34 -12.24 1.35 20.59
CA LYS A 34 -11.97 0.59 19.35
C LYS A 34 -11.25 1.45 18.31
N ASN A 35 -11.65 2.72 18.15
CA ASN A 35 -10.98 3.66 17.24
C ASN A 35 -9.56 4.02 17.73
N ARG A 36 -9.32 4.07 19.05
CA ARG A 36 -7.99 4.28 19.63
C ARG A 36 -7.05 3.10 19.36
N VAL A 37 -7.57 1.87 19.39
CA VAL A 37 -6.82 0.67 19.01
C VAL A 37 -6.52 0.65 17.50
N LEU A 38 -7.49 1.06 16.67
CA LEU A 38 -7.32 1.18 15.20
C LEU A 38 -6.32 2.28 14.79
N MET A 39 -6.18 3.36 15.57
CA MET A 39 -5.22 4.43 15.31
C MET A 39 -3.78 4.08 15.72
N SER A 40 -3.56 3.01 16.52
CA SER A 40 -2.22 2.60 16.97
C SER A 40 -1.40 1.83 15.90
N HIS A 41 -2.02 1.50 14.76
CA HIS A 41 -1.35 0.77 13.67
C HIS A 41 -1.10 1.61 12.42
N VAL A 42 -1.18 2.94 12.50
CA VAL A 42 -0.49 3.78 11.52
C VAL A 42 1.00 3.67 11.81
N GLN A 43 1.61 2.57 11.34
CA GLN A 43 3.03 2.48 11.13
C GLN A 43 3.39 3.57 10.13
N LEU A 44 3.73 4.76 10.64
CA LEU A 44 4.44 5.80 9.92
C LEU A 44 5.76 5.18 9.48
N SER A 45 5.73 4.53 8.32
CA SER A 45 6.81 3.70 7.78
C SER A 45 8.10 4.53 7.59
N HIS A 46 7.95 5.85 7.59
CA HIS A 46 8.97 6.86 7.36
C HIS A 46 8.93 7.98 8.40
N ALA A 47 8.45 7.73 9.63
CA ALA A 47 8.50 8.72 10.71
C ALA A 47 9.94 9.30 10.82
N GLY A 48 10.05 10.62 10.72
CA GLY A 48 11.34 11.32 10.75
C GLY A 48 12.05 11.52 9.40
N ALA A 49 11.59 10.92 8.30
CA ALA A 49 12.13 11.22 6.97
C ALA A 49 11.71 12.62 6.51
N LYS A 50 12.65 13.37 5.92
CA LYS A 50 12.42 14.71 5.36
C LYS A 50 12.89 14.79 3.90
N GLY A 51 12.46 15.83 3.20
CA GLY A 51 12.91 16.15 1.84
C GLY A 51 12.84 14.97 0.85
N ASP A 52 13.89 14.81 0.06
CA ASP A 52 13.98 13.76 -0.97
C ASP A 52 13.97 12.34 -0.40
N VAL A 53 14.48 12.15 0.82
CA VAL A 53 14.43 10.86 1.51
C VAL A 53 12.97 10.43 1.71
N LYS A 54 12.13 11.31 2.23
CA LYS A 54 10.70 11.04 2.41
C LYS A 54 10.03 10.73 1.07
N LYS A 55 10.24 11.61 0.08
CA LYS A 55 9.64 11.48 -1.26
C LYS A 55 10.00 10.16 -1.93
N ARG A 56 11.27 9.74 -1.92
CA ARG A 56 11.66 8.46 -2.55
C ARG A 56 11.09 7.26 -1.83
N MET A 57 11.00 7.31 -0.50
CA MET A 57 10.48 6.22 0.30
C MET A 57 8.98 6.03 0.06
N GLU A 58 8.23 7.14 -0.04
CA GLU A 58 6.81 7.13 -0.42
C GLU A 58 6.62 6.63 -1.86
N ASN A 59 7.43 7.10 -2.81
CA ASN A 59 7.41 6.64 -4.19
C ASN A 59 7.67 5.11 -4.30
N MET A 60 8.68 4.61 -3.59
CA MET A 60 8.98 3.17 -3.55
C MET A 60 7.90 2.35 -2.86
N LYS A 61 7.20 2.92 -1.85
CA LYS A 61 6.04 2.31 -1.22
C LYS A 61 4.87 2.20 -2.21
N ALA A 62 4.62 3.25 -3.00
CA ALA A 62 3.60 3.24 -4.04
C ALA A 62 3.89 2.17 -5.11
N ILE A 63 5.13 2.10 -5.61
CA ILE A 63 5.58 1.03 -6.52
C ILE A 63 5.34 -0.36 -5.90
N GLY A 64 5.70 -0.54 -4.63
CA GLY A 64 5.48 -1.80 -3.92
C GLY A 64 4.01 -2.19 -3.78
N ALA A 65 3.11 -1.21 -3.64
CA ALA A 65 1.66 -1.44 -3.58
C ALA A 65 1.11 -1.93 -4.93
N GLU A 66 1.53 -1.32 -6.04
CA GLU A 66 1.15 -1.78 -7.38
C GLU A 66 1.68 -3.20 -7.68
N MET A 67 2.93 -3.50 -7.28
CA MET A 67 3.49 -4.84 -7.42
C MET A 67 2.68 -5.88 -6.60
N LYS A 68 2.15 -5.49 -5.43
CA LYS A 68 1.27 -6.36 -4.62
C LYS A 68 -0.06 -6.59 -5.31
N ARG A 69 -0.64 -5.55 -5.94
CA ARG A 69 -1.89 -5.63 -6.71
C ARG A 69 -1.78 -6.61 -7.88
N ILE A 70 -0.69 -6.54 -8.65
CA ILE A 70 -0.43 -7.53 -9.72
C ILE A 70 -0.22 -8.93 -9.11
N GLY A 71 0.51 -9.01 -7.99
CA GLY A 71 0.85 -10.27 -7.35
C GLY A 71 -0.34 -11.05 -6.81
N VAL A 72 -1.45 -10.42 -6.42
CA VAL A 72 -2.66 -11.16 -6.00
C VAL A 72 -3.35 -11.83 -7.18
N ILE A 73 -3.33 -11.21 -8.36
CA ILE A 73 -3.86 -11.77 -9.62
C ILE A 73 -2.98 -12.95 -10.08
N VAL A 74 -1.66 -12.73 -10.18
CA VAL A 74 -0.70 -13.76 -10.63
C VAL A 74 -0.72 -15.02 -9.74
N ARG A 75 -1.06 -14.87 -8.45
CA ARG A 75 -1.16 -15.98 -7.50
C ARG A 75 -2.56 -16.61 -7.44
N GLY A 76 -3.46 -16.25 -8.34
CA GLY A 76 -4.82 -16.78 -8.41
C GLY A 76 -5.71 -16.42 -7.22
N ARG A 77 -5.36 -15.37 -6.44
CA ARG A 77 -6.21 -14.91 -5.34
C ARG A 77 -7.36 -14.01 -5.80
N ASN A 78 -7.21 -13.43 -7.00
CA ASN A 78 -8.26 -12.75 -7.74
C ASN A 78 -8.33 -13.36 -9.16
N PRO A 79 -9.49 -13.30 -9.83
CA PRO A 79 -9.59 -13.63 -11.25
C PRO A 79 -8.60 -12.82 -12.09
N PHE A 80 -8.18 -13.38 -13.23
CA PHE A 80 -7.31 -12.67 -14.15
C PHE A 80 -8.04 -11.45 -14.74
N ASP A 81 -7.41 -10.29 -14.59
CA ASP A 81 -7.84 -9.04 -15.22
C ASP A 81 -6.61 -8.34 -15.79
N GLY A 82 -6.42 -8.47 -17.10
CA GLY A 82 -5.32 -7.87 -17.83
C GLY A 82 -5.29 -6.34 -17.76
N SER A 83 -6.45 -5.70 -17.60
CA SER A 83 -6.56 -4.23 -17.50
C SER A 83 -5.98 -3.72 -16.17
N ILE A 84 -6.24 -4.44 -15.07
CA ILE A 84 -5.66 -4.12 -13.75
C ILE A 84 -4.14 -4.33 -13.79
N VAL A 85 -3.67 -5.40 -14.43
CA VAL A 85 -2.22 -5.67 -14.59
C VAL A 85 -1.57 -4.55 -15.41
N ALA A 86 -2.18 -4.14 -16.51
CA ALA A 86 -1.69 -3.07 -17.37
C ALA A 86 -1.56 -1.75 -16.60
N ALA A 87 -2.65 -1.30 -15.97
CA ALA A 87 -2.70 -0.03 -15.25
C ALA A 87 -1.72 0.00 -14.06
N ALA A 88 -1.61 -1.09 -13.30
CA ALA A 88 -0.66 -1.17 -12.19
C ALA A 88 0.80 -1.12 -12.68
N SER A 89 1.10 -1.81 -13.78
CA SER A 89 2.44 -1.85 -14.36
C SER A 89 2.86 -0.50 -14.95
N GLU A 90 1.92 0.23 -15.57
CA GLU A 90 2.15 1.60 -16.04
C GLU A 90 2.46 2.56 -14.89
N ARG A 91 1.74 2.45 -13.76
CA ARG A 91 2.03 3.23 -12.55
C ARG A 91 3.42 2.92 -11.99
N ILE A 92 3.85 1.66 -12.02
CA ILE A 92 5.23 1.28 -11.65
C ILE A 92 6.25 1.96 -12.58
N ALA A 93 6.04 1.90 -13.89
CA ALA A 93 6.94 2.50 -14.87
C ALA A 93 7.02 4.03 -14.70
N LEU A 94 5.88 4.71 -14.53
CA LEU A 94 5.81 6.15 -14.32
C LEU A 94 6.55 6.58 -13.04
N ASN A 95 6.25 5.93 -11.91
CA ASN A 95 6.90 6.21 -10.63
C ASN A 95 8.40 5.88 -10.67
N GLY A 96 8.80 4.87 -11.45
CA GLY A 96 10.20 4.50 -11.66
C GLY A 96 11.01 5.57 -12.40
N ARG A 97 10.45 6.17 -13.46
CA ARG A 97 11.09 7.25 -14.23
C ARG A 97 11.36 8.50 -13.39
N GLY A 98 10.47 8.82 -12.45
CA GLY A 98 10.61 9.98 -11.56
C GLY A 98 11.57 9.75 -10.39
N ALA A 99 11.74 8.49 -9.96
CA ALA A 99 12.39 8.15 -8.70
C ALA A 99 13.88 8.48 -8.64
N ILE A 100 14.60 8.40 -9.76
CA ILE A 100 16.06 8.57 -9.78
C ILE A 100 16.49 9.95 -9.27
N ARG A 101 15.70 10.99 -9.56
CA ARG A 101 15.96 12.37 -9.13
C ARG A 101 15.86 12.56 -7.61
N LEU A 102 15.23 11.63 -6.91
CA LEU A 102 15.05 11.67 -5.45
C LEU A 102 16.23 11.04 -4.68
N PHE A 103 17.28 10.62 -5.39
CA PHE A 103 18.54 10.12 -4.81
C PHE A 103 19.61 11.22 -4.81
N SER A 104 19.29 12.38 -4.22
CA SER A 104 20.23 13.48 -4.02
C SER A 104 21.42 13.07 -3.16
N LYS A 105 22.61 13.63 -3.43
CA LYS A 105 23.81 13.39 -2.61
C LYS A 105 23.54 13.74 -1.14
N ASN A 106 24.27 13.10 -0.22
CA ASN A 106 24.16 13.28 1.22
C ASN A 106 22.79 12.92 1.85
N SER A 107 21.89 12.27 1.10
CA SER A 107 20.59 11.83 1.62
C SER A 107 20.67 10.48 2.36
N LEU A 108 21.71 10.27 3.17
CA LEU A 108 21.99 9.00 3.84
C LEU A 108 21.40 8.91 5.27
N GLU A 109 20.94 10.03 5.82
CA GLU A 109 20.43 10.10 7.18
C GLU A 109 19.23 9.17 7.43
N ARG A 110 19.14 8.63 8.65
CA ARG A 110 18.01 7.81 9.06
C ARG A 110 16.71 8.60 8.87
N PRO A 111 15.62 7.96 8.39
CA PRO A 111 15.41 6.53 8.25
C PRO A 111 15.79 5.95 6.87
N SER A 112 16.62 6.66 6.09
CA SER A 112 17.12 6.16 4.80
C SER A 112 17.80 4.79 4.94
N ARG A 113 17.64 3.97 3.90
CA ARG A 113 18.39 2.72 3.68
C ARG A 113 19.07 2.70 2.32
N ALA A 114 19.24 3.87 1.72
CA ALA A 114 20.04 4.00 0.50
C ALA A 114 21.49 3.66 0.84
N SER A 115 22.12 2.76 0.08
CA SER A 115 23.54 2.49 0.26
C SER A 115 24.39 3.62 -0.33
N PRO A 116 25.52 3.99 0.30
CA PRO A 116 26.49 4.92 -0.30
C PRO A 116 26.95 4.48 -1.70
N LYS A 117 26.90 3.17 -2.00
CA LYS A 117 27.22 2.60 -3.32
C LYS A 117 26.39 3.19 -4.46
N ILE A 118 25.20 3.74 -4.18
CA ILE A 118 24.38 4.40 -5.20
C ILE A 118 25.15 5.52 -5.89
N TRP A 119 25.86 6.35 -5.14
CA TRP A 119 26.60 7.48 -5.72
C TRP A 119 27.99 7.10 -6.21
N ALA A 120 28.58 6.02 -5.66
CA ALA A 120 29.84 5.47 -6.16
C ALA A 120 29.65 4.72 -7.50
N GLU A 121 28.49 4.10 -7.70
CA GLU A 121 28.16 3.28 -8.87
C GLU A 121 26.89 3.80 -9.57
N TRP A 122 26.83 5.12 -9.78
CA TRP A 122 25.62 5.81 -10.26
C TRP A 122 25.09 5.27 -11.58
N GLU A 123 25.98 4.94 -12.51
CA GLU A 123 25.59 4.41 -13.82
C GLU A 123 24.88 3.05 -13.68
N GLU A 124 25.40 2.17 -12.84
CA GLU A 124 24.82 0.85 -12.58
C GLU A 124 23.50 0.93 -11.81
N PHE A 125 23.42 1.85 -10.84
CA PHE A 125 22.16 2.17 -10.18
C PHE A 125 21.11 2.67 -11.19
N SER A 126 21.50 3.59 -12.07
CA SER A 126 20.63 4.13 -13.13
C SER A 126 20.18 3.04 -14.10
N ARG A 127 21.08 2.14 -14.53
CA ARG A 127 20.74 0.97 -15.35
C ARG A 127 19.73 0.05 -14.65
N SER A 128 19.90 -0.20 -13.35
CA SER A 128 18.98 -1.02 -12.57
C SER A 128 17.58 -0.40 -12.47
N MET A 129 17.49 0.91 -12.26
CA MET A 129 16.23 1.66 -12.26
C MET A 129 15.54 1.61 -13.63
N ASN A 130 16.30 1.82 -14.71
CA ASN A 130 15.77 1.73 -16.08
C ASN A 130 15.32 0.31 -16.45
N ALA A 131 16.00 -0.72 -15.97
CA ALA A 131 15.59 -2.11 -16.17
C ALA A 131 14.22 -2.40 -15.52
N MET A 132 13.97 -1.87 -14.31
CA MET A 132 12.64 -1.96 -13.68
C MET A 132 11.57 -1.26 -14.52
N VAL A 133 11.84 -0.05 -15.02
CA VAL A 133 10.90 0.69 -15.88
C VAL A 133 10.57 -0.11 -17.14
N ARG A 134 11.57 -0.64 -17.84
CA ARG A 134 11.35 -1.47 -19.04
C ARG A 134 10.55 -2.73 -18.74
N ALA A 135 10.90 -3.46 -17.68
CA ALA A 135 10.19 -4.67 -17.28
C ALA A 135 8.72 -4.38 -16.95
N ALA A 136 8.43 -3.24 -16.30
CA ALA A 136 7.07 -2.82 -16.03
C ALA A 136 6.31 -2.43 -17.31
N THR A 137 6.95 -1.76 -18.27
CA THR A 137 6.33 -1.48 -19.58
C THR A 137 5.96 -2.76 -20.34
N VAL A 138 6.87 -3.73 -20.40
CA VAL A 138 6.61 -5.05 -21.03
C VAL A 138 5.47 -5.79 -20.31
N LEU A 139 5.45 -5.75 -18.97
CA LEU A 139 4.35 -6.37 -18.21
C LEU A 139 3.00 -5.68 -18.48
N ALA A 140 3.01 -4.36 -18.71
CA ALA A 140 1.80 -3.64 -19.08
C ALA A 140 1.26 -4.09 -20.44
N GLU A 141 2.15 -4.31 -21.43
CA GLU A 141 1.79 -4.85 -22.74
C GLU A 141 1.18 -6.25 -22.64
N ALA A 142 1.78 -7.13 -21.84
CA ALA A 142 1.23 -8.46 -21.58
C ALA A 142 -0.17 -8.39 -20.94
N GLY A 143 -0.39 -7.46 -20.01
CA GLY A 143 -1.69 -7.18 -19.42
C GLY A 143 -2.72 -6.74 -20.46
N ARG A 144 -2.38 -5.76 -21.32
CA ARG A 144 -3.27 -5.29 -22.41
C ARG A 144 -3.59 -6.38 -23.41
N ALA A 145 -2.64 -7.27 -23.69
CA ALA A 145 -2.84 -8.42 -24.57
C ALA A 145 -3.68 -9.55 -23.95
N GLY A 146 -4.03 -9.46 -22.66
CA GLY A 146 -4.75 -10.52 -21.95
C GLY A 146 -3.97 -11.83 -21.83
N ASN A 147 -2.64 -11.80 -22.03
CA ASN A 147 -1.81 -12.99 -22.06
C ASN A 147 -1.35 -13.37 -20.64
N GLU A 148 -2.09 -14.25 -19.99
CA GLU A 148 -1.85 -14.63 -18.59
C GLU A 148 -0.45 -15.23 -18.35
N GLU A 149 0.06 -16.06 -19.27
CA GLU A 149 1.38 -16.66 -19.14
C GLU A 149 2.51 -15.62 -19.32
N ALA A 150 2.33 -14.68 -20.26
CA ALA A 150 3.22 -13.53 -20.39
C ALA A 150 3.17 -12.63 -19.15
N VAL A 151 2.01 -12.47 -18.52
CA VAL A 151 1.87 -11.73 -17.26
C VAL A 151 2.60 -12.45 -16.12
N LYS A 152 2.45 -13.78 -15.97
CA LYS A 152 3.16 -14.56 -14.94
C LYS A 152 4.67 -14.46 -15.10
N SER A 153 5.18 -14.60 -16.32
CA SER A 153 6.61 -14.49 -16.62
C SER A 153 7.14 -13.07 -16.43
N GLY A 154 6.42 -12.06 -16.95
CA GLY A 154 6.74 -10.64 -16.79
C GLY A 154 6.74 -10.19 -15.33
N TYR A 155 5.80 -10.66 -14.51
CA TYR A 155 5.77 -10.42 -13.07
C TYR A 155 7.03 -10.92 -12.37
N ARG A 156 7.47 -12.15 -12.70
CA ARG A 156 8.73 -12.71 -12.16
C ARG A 156 9.94 -11.90 -12.62
N ALA A 157 9.99 -11.50 -13.89
CA ALA A 157 11.07 -10.68 -14.44
C ALA A 157 11.15 -9.30 -13.74
N LEU A 158 10.02 -8.63 -13.57
CA LEU A 158 9.94 -7.36 -12.82
C LEU A 158 10.35 -7.55 -11.35
N GLY A 159 9.93 -8.64 -10.70
CA GLY A 159 10.37 -8.96 -9.34
C GLY A 159 11.90 -9.12 -9.23
N LYS A 160 12.55 -9.71 -10.25
CA LYS A 160 14.01 -9.86 -10.29
C LYS A 160 14.71 -8.50 -10.33
N THR A 161 14.21 -7.50 -11.07
CA THR A 161 14.82 -6.15 -11.10
C THR A 161 14.78 -5.49 -9.72
N CYS A 162 13.65 -5.63 -9.00
CA CYS A 162 13.50 -5.14 -7.64
C CYS A 162 14.52 -5.79 -6.69
N SER A 163 14.65 -7.12 -6.75
CA SER A 163 15.58 -7.87 -5.88
C SER A 163 17.06 -7.58 -6.20
N GLY A 164 17.40 -7.40 -7.48
CA GLY A 164 18.76 -7.08 -7.92
C GLY A 164 19.20 -5.72 -7.40
N CYS A 165 18.39 -4.68 -7.62
CA CYS A 165 18.66 -3.33 -7.10
C CYS A 165 18.74 -3.33 -5.57
N HIS A 166 17.78 -3.94 -4.88
CA HIS A 166 17.77 -3.96 -3.41
C HIS A 166 18.96 -4.70 -2.80
N ARG A 167 19.48 -5.75 -3.45
CA ARG A 167 20.64 -6.50 -2.95
C ARG A 167 21.92 -5.65 -2.97
N LYS A 168 22.06 -4.79 -3.98
CA LYS A 168 23.26 -3.99 -4.20
C LYS A 168 23.19 -2.61 -3.54
N PHE A 169 22.03 -1.96 -3.62
CA PHE A 169 21.88 -0.53 -3.35
C PHE A 169 20.98 -0.20 -2.16
N ARG A 170 20.38 -1.20 -1.50
CA ARG A 170 19.54 -0.99 -0.31
C ARG A 170 20.12 -1.71 0.90
N GLU A 171 20.42 -0.95 1.94
CA GLU A 171 20.89 -1.52 3.20
C GLU A 171 19.82 -2.39 3.85
N ARG A 172 20.28 -3.51 4.44
CA ARG A 172 19.40 -4.39 5.21
C ARG A 172 18.91 -3.64 6.44
N LYS A 173 17.65 -3.86 6.81
CA LYS A 173 17.13 -3.33 8.07
C LYS A 173 17.91 -4.00 9.20
N LYS A 174 18.74 -3.26 9.93
CA LYS A 174 19.33 -3.76 11.18
C LYS A 174 18.16 -4.04 12.13
N ARG A 175 17.97 -5.31 12.49
CA ARG A 175 17.07 -5.69 13.57
C ARG A 175 17.87 -5.39 14.85
N TYR A 176 17.54 -4.29 15.51
CA TYR A 176 18.07 -4.07 16.84
C TYR A 176 17.44 -5.14 17.75
N PRO A 177 18.23 -5.81 18.61
CA PRO A 177 17.67 -6.68 19.63
C PRO A 177 16.71 -5.92 20.54
#